data_AF-A0A955LUW6-F1
#
_entry.id   AF-A0A955LUW6-F1
#
_cell.length_a   1.000
_cell.length_b   1.000
_cell.length_c   1.000
_cell.angle_alpha   90.00
_cell.angle_beta   90.00
_cell.angle_gamma   90.00
#
_symmetry.space_group_name_H-M   'P 1'
#
loop_
_entity.id
_entity.type
_entity.pdbx_description
1 polymer ?
#
loop_
_entity_poly.entity_id
_entity_poly.type
_entity_poly.pdbx_seq_one_letter_code
_entity_poly.pdbx_strand_id
1 'polypeptide(L)'
;YGIQIEHYIVSSGSAEILQGCSIAKYFKKIYACEFAFDGDRPVFPKLVINDTNKTQFLFRINKGRLDLSADINSHMPEDEKPIPFRNMIYIGDGYTDIPSMTVTKKNGGYAIAVYPPGETVPEEIQSMVADGRADHFAPADYRENQRLTRILHRALRRIVADIVYRTSSEKSRAWVRNKRTNKSHG
;
A
#
# COMPACT_ATOMS: atom_id res chain seq x y z
N TYR A 1 -10.67 -14.55 -10.82
CA TYR A 1 -9.70 -13.68 -11.52
C TYR A 1 -8.23 -13.94 -11.18
N GLY A 2 -7.89 -14.89 -10.30
CA GLY A 2 -6.49 -15.11 -9.93
C GLY A 2 -5.82 -13.91 -9.24
N ILE A 3 -6.62 -12.97 -8.72
CA ILE A 3 -6.13 -11.79 -8.00
C ILE A 3 -5.83 -12.22 -6.57
N GLN A 4 -4.63 -11.90 -6.11
CA GLN A 4 -4.21 -12.11 -4.72
C GLN A 4 -4.12 -10.75 -4.03
N ILE A 5 -4.55 -10.72 -2.77
CA ILE A 5 -4.45 -9.54 -1.91
C ILE A 5 -3.27 -9.77 -0.98
N GLU A 6 -2.39 -8.79 -0.89
CA GLU A 6 -1.27 -8.80 0.05
C GLU A 6 -1.40 -7.63 1.03
N HIS A 7 -1.11 -7.90 2.30
CA HIS A 7 -1.17 -6.91 3.38
C HIS A 7 0.23 -6.55 3.86
N TYR A 8 0.45 -5.26 4.11
CA TYR A 8 1.74 -4.71 4.51
C TYR A 8 1.54 -3.75 5.69
N ILE A 9 2.53 -3.70 6.59
CA ILE A 9 2.61 -2.67 7.64
C ILE A 9 3.86 -1.83 7.38
N VAL A 10 3.72 -0.50 7.43
CA VAL A 10 4.84 0.44 7.50
C VAL A 10 4.63 1.31 8.73
N SER A 11 5.42 1.09 9.78
CA SER A 11 5.23 1.68 11.10
C SER A 11 6.51 2.33 11.61
N SER A 12 6.38 3.42 12.36
CA SER A 12 7.47 3.99 13.17
C SER A 12 7.60 3.32 14.54
N GLY A 13 6.71 2.37 14.87
CA GLY A 13 6.80 1.54 16.07
C GLY A 13 7.87 0.44 15.98
N SER A 14 8.02 -0.34 17.04
CA SER A 14 9.00 -1.44 17.12
C SER A 14 8.54 -2.69 16.34
N ALA A 15 9.47 -3.27 15.59
CA ALA A 15 9.24 -4.50 14.82
C ALA A 15 8.91 -5.69 15.72
N GLU A 16 9.59 -5.81 16.86
CA GLU A 16 9.44 -6.90 17.82
C GLU A 16 8.01 -6.96 18.38
N ILE A 17 7.44 -5.80 18.74
CA ILE A 17 6.06 -5.70 19.23
C ILE A 17 5.08 -6.12 18.13
N LEU A 18 5.26 -5.61 16.92
CA LEU A 18 4.36 -5.90 15.80
C LEU A 18 4.44 -7.36 15.35
N GLN A 19 5.63 -7.97 15.40
CA GLN A 19 5.82 -9.39 15.09
C GLN A 19 5.23 -10.29 16.17
N GLY A 20 5.23 -9.85 17.44
CA GLY A 20 4.57 -10.55 18.54
C GLY A 20 3.04 -10.53 18.49
N CYS A 21 2.43 -9.69 17.65
CA CYS A 21 0.98 -9.63 17.51
C CYS A 21 0.41 -10.89 16.85
N SER A 22 -0.73 -11.38 17.34
CA SER A 22 -1.37 -12.61 16.85
C SER A 22 -1.77 -12.57 15.35
N ILE A 23 -1.92 -11.37 14.81
CA ILE A 23 -2.26 -11.13 13.40
C ILE A 23 -1.05 -10.95 12.48
N ALA A 24 0.18 -10.91 13.01
CA ALA A 24 1.39 -10.66 12.24
C ALA A 24 1.54 -11.61 11.03
N LYS A 25 1.14 -12.88 11.20
CA LYS A 25 1.17 -13.92 10.17
C LYS A 25 0.31 -13.64 8.93
N TYR A 26 -0.64 -12.71 9.00
CA TYR A 26 -1.48 -12.33 7.86
C TYR A 26 -0.85 -11.23 7.00
N PHE A 27 0.25 -10.63 7.45
CA PHE A 27 0.98 -9.61 6.69
C PHE A 27 2.11 -10.26 5.90
N LYS A 28 2.22 -9.89 4.62
CA LYS A 28 3.31 -10.32 3.72
C LYS A 28 4.65 -9.81 4.22
N LYS A 29 4.68 -8.56 4.71
CA LYS A 29 5.86 -7.92 5.29
C LYS A 29 5.45 -6.81 6.25
N ILE A 30 6.19 -6.73 7.36
CA ILE A 30 6.11 -5.65 8.34
C ILE A 30 7.42 -4.88 8.26
N TYR A 31 7.34 -3.58 7.98
CA TYR A 31 8.44 -2.63 8.09
C TYR A 31 8.21 -1.80 9.35
N ALA A 32 9.15 -1.87 10.27
CA ALA A 32 9.07 -1.20 11.55
C ALA A 32 10.49 -0.86 12.05
N CYS A 33 10.62 -0.01 13.06
CA CYS A 33 11.90 0.29 13.66
C CYS A 33 12.50 -0.97 14.30
N GLU A 34 13.80 -1.19 14.11
CA GLU A 34 14.54 -2.32 14.67
C GLU A 34 15.74 -1.81 15.47
N PHE A 35 16.04 -2.50 16.57
CA PHE A 35 17.28 -2.31 17.31
C PHE A 35 18.29 -3.42 16.95
N ALA A 36 19.58 -3.07 17.00
CA ALA A 36 20.65 -4.04 17.11
C ALA A 36 20.76 -4.49 18.56
N PHE A 37 20.94 -5.79 18.77
CA PHE A 37 21.04 -6.40 20.09
C PHE A 37 22.41 -7.04 20.31
N ASP A 38 22.91 -6.94 21.54
CA ASP A 38 24.01 -7.73 22.08
C ASP A 38 23.44 -8.60 23.21
N GLY A 39 23.25 -9.89 22.93
CA GLY A 39 22.38 -10.76 23.73
C GLY A 39 20.94 -10.22 23.74
N ASP A 40 20.36 -10.04 24.93
CA ASP A 40 19.01 -9.48 25.11
C ASP A 40 19.00 -7.93 25.24
N ARG A 41 20.17 -7.28 25.15
CA ARG A 41 20.30 -5.85 25.36
C ARG A 41 20.28 -5.09 24.02
N PRO A 42 19.38 -4.11 23.83
CA PRO A 42 19.45 -3.22 22.68
C PRO A 42 20.65 -2.28 22.81
N VAL A 43 21.49 -2.21 21.77
CA VAL A 43 22.74 -1.45 21.77
C VAL A 43 22.76 -0.29 20.77
N PHE A 44 21.99 -0.37 19.67
CA PHE A 44 21.98 0.69 18.65
C PHE A 44 20.71 0.64 17.77
N PRO A 45 20.22 1.77 17.22
CA PRO A 45 19.16 1.74 16.20
C PRO A 45 19.67 1.12 14.89
N LYS A 46 19.08 -0.01 14.48
CA LYS A 46 19.45 -0.71 13.25
C LYS A 46 18.65 -0.22 12.04
N LEU A 47 17.35 0.02 12.25
CA LEU A 47 16.44 0.58 11.26
C LEU A 47 15.54 1.60 11.93
N VAL A 48 15.47 2.79 11.36
CA VAL A 48 14.59 3.86 11.84
C VAL A 48 13.60 4.22 10.74
N ILE A 49 12.32 4.09 11.02
CA ILE A 49 11.23 4.48 10.14
C ILE A 49 10.53 5.69 10.75
N ASN A 50 10.40 6.75 9.96
CA ASN A 50 9.74 7.99 10.34
C ASN A 50 8.76 8.45 9.25
N ASP A 51 8.03 9.53 9.53
CA ASP A 51 7.12 10.20 8.61
C ASP A 51 7.72 10.46 7.22
N THR A 52 9.01 10.84 7.18
CA THR A 52 9.71 11.21 5.95
C THR A 52 10.04 9.99 5.08
N ASN A 53 10.43 8.86 5.69
CA ASN A 53 10.90 7.69 4.95
C ASN A 53 9.86 6.58 4.75
N LYS A 54 8.68 6.65 5.40
CA LYS A 54 7.54 5.72 5.17
C LYS A 54 7.23 5.53 3.67
N THR A 55 7.29 6.62 2.91
CA THR A 55 7.04 6.62 1.46
C THR A 55 7.99 5.70 0.69
N GLN A 56 9.25 5.58 1.13
CA GLN A 56 10.25 4.70 0.52
C GLN A 56 9.80 3.24 0.53
N PHE A 57 9.15 2.81 1.61
CA PHE A 57 8.65 1.44 1.75
C PHE A 57 7.46 1.16 0.83
N LEU A 58 6.64 2.17 0.51
CA LEU A 58 5.62 2.04 -0.51
C LEU A 58 6.23 1.80 -1.89
N PHE A 59 7.31 2.50 -2.23
CA PHE A 59 8.04 2.25 -3.49
C PHE A 59 8.70 0.87 -3.51
N ARG A 60 9.18 0.36 -2.36
CA ARG A 60 9.68 -1.02 -2.24
C ARG A 60 8.59 -2.04 -2.56
N ILE A 61 7.41 -1.89 -1.96
CA ILE A 61 6.25 -2.75 -2.21
C ILE A 61 5.84 -2.65 -3.68
N ASN A 62 5.77 -1.43 -4.21
CA ASN A 62 5.42 -1.17 -5.60
C ASN A 62 6.32 -1.90 -6.61
N LYS A 63 7.64 -1.95 -6.32
CA LYS A 63 8.65 -2.62 -7.15
C LYS A 63 8.89 -4.09 -6.77
N GLY A 64 8.20 -4.63 -5.77
CA GLY A 64 8.45 -5.98 -5.24
C GLY A 64 9.82 -6.18 -4.58
N ARG A 65 10.50 -5.10 -4.16
CA ARG A 65 11.84 -5.13 -3.56
C ARG A 65 11.75 -5.07 -2.04
N LEU A 66 11.30 -6.18 -1.45
CA LEU A 66 10.96 -6.23 -0.02
C LEU A 66 12.16 -6.33 0.93
N ASP A 67 13.31 -6.76 0.41
CA ASP A 67 14.57 -6.75 1.15
C ASP A 67 15.13 -5.32 1.21
N LEU A 68 15.60 -4.90 2.39
CA LEU A 68 16.17 -3.57 2.61
C LEU A 68 17.49 -3.38 1.87
N SER A 69 18.25 -4.47 1.65
CA SER A 69 19.51 -4.47 0.91
C SER A 69 19.32 -4.29 -0.60
N ALA A 70 18.12 -4.57 -1.13
CA ALA A 70 17.83 -4.40 -2.54
C ALA A 70 17.81 -2.93 -2.94
N ASP A 71 18.44 -2.59 -4.06
CA ASP A 71 18.42 -1.24 -4.61
C ASP A 71 17.02 -0.85 -5.06
N ILE A 72 16.53 0.29 -4.57
CA ILE A 72 15.22 0.83 -4.93
C ILE A 72 15.31 1.99 -5.92
N ASN A 73 16.51 2.53 -6.15
CA ASN A 73 16.70 3.74 -6.93
C ASN A 73 16.67 3.46 -8.43
N SER A 74 16.96 2.21 -8.84
CA SER A 74 16.78 1.80 -10.24
C SER A 74 15.36 2.09 -10.74
N HIS A 75 15.26 2.64 -11.95
CA HIS A 75 13.98 2.78 -12.65
C HIS A 75 13.35 1.39 -12.88
N MET A 76 12.01 1.33 -12.82
CA MET A 76 11.21 0.14 -13.15
C MET A 76 9.95 0.62 -13.88
N PRO A 77 9.73 0.19 -15.14
CA PRO A 77 8.52 0.51 -15.90
C PRO A 77 7.23 0.12 -15.16
N GLU A 78 6.14 0.84 -15.41
CA GLU A 78 4.88 0.66 -14.68
C GLU A 78 4.22 -0.71 -14.92
N ASP A 79 4.45 -1.29 -16.08
CA ASP A 79 3.97 -2.62 -16.49
C ASP A 79 4.80 -3.78 -15.92
N GLU A 80 6.04 -3.50 -15.49
CA GLU A 80 6.90 -4.48 -14.80
C GLU A 80 6.71 -4.49 -13.28
N LYS A 81 6.06 -3.45 -12.73
CA LYS A 81 5.82 -3.34 -11.29
C LYS A 81 4.84 -4.43 -10.82
N PRO A 82 5.23 -5.29 -9.86
CA PRO A 82 4.36 -6.35 -9.36
C PRO A 82 3.08 -5.81 -8.72
N ILE A 83 3.18 -4.68 -8.00
CA ILE A 83 2.03 -4.05 -7.33
C ILE A 83 1.99 -2.57 -7.72
N PRO A 84 1.36 -2.20 -8.85
CA PRO A 84 1.13 -0.81 -9.23
C PRO A 84 0.42 0.00 -8.13
N PHE A 85 0.77 1.27 -7.93
CA PHE A 85 0.13 2.12 -6.92
C PHE A 85 -1.39 2.24 -7.11
N ARG A 86 -1.86 2.26 -8.36
CA ARG A 86 -3.28 2.20 -8.71
C ARG A 86 -4.05 0.99 -8.19
N ASN A 87 -3.33 -0.04 -7.75
CA ASN A 87 -3.88 -1.23 -7.13
C ASN A 87 -3.67 -1.26 -5.60
N MET A 88 -3.23 -0.14 -5.00
CA MET A 88 -2.99 -0.03 -3.56
C MET A 88 -4.11 0.74 -2.85
N ILE A 89 -4.35 0.35 -1.61
CA ILE A 89 -5.13 1.10 -0.64
C ILE A 89 -4.22 1.39 0.56
N TYR A 90 -3.99 2.67 0.85
CA TYR A 90 -3.26 3.12 2.03
C TYR A 90 -4.23 3.50 3.14
N ILE A 91 -3.95 3.07 4.37
CA ILE A 91 -4.70 3.42 5.57
C ILE A 91 -3.72 4.10 6.53
N GLY A 92 -4.04 5.32 7.00
CA GLY A 92 -3.18 6.09 7.92
C GLY A 92 -4.02 6.95 8.87
N ASP A 93 -3.45 7.29 10.01
CA ASP A 93 -4.20 7.87 11.14
C ASP A 93 -3.79 9.30 11.52
N GLY A 94 -2.72 9.84 10.92
CA GLY A 94 -2.22 11.14 11.32
C GLY A 94 -1.32 11.83 10.29
N TYR A 95 -0.84 13.02 10.68
CA TYR A 95 0.04 13.86 9.85
C TYR A 95 1.25 13.11 9.28
N THR A 96 1.81 12.17 10.05
CA THR A 96 2.98 11.37 9.62
C THR A 96 2.72 10.52 8.38
N ASP A 97 1.45 10.26 8.04
CA ASP A 97 1.05 9.47 6.89
C ASP A 97 0.63 10.32 5.67
N ILE A 98 0.53 11.65 5.80
CA ILE A 98 0.13 12.53 4.69
C ILE A 98 1.02 12.35 3.45
N PRO A 99 2.36 12.26 3.55
CA PRO A 99 3.20 12.01 2.39
C PRO A 99 2.85 10.69 1.69
N SER A 100 2.66 9.61 2.47
CA SER A 100 2.29 8.28 1.98
C SER A 100 0.92 8.24 1.31
N MET A 101 -0.09 8.87 1.92
CA MET A 101 -1.43 9.02 1.34
C MET A 101 -1.38 9.83 0.05
N THR A 102 -0.67 10.96 0.06
CA THR A 102 -0.50 11.82 -1.12
C THR A 102 0.15 11.07 -2.28
N VAL A 103 1.25 10.36 -2.03
CA VAL A 103 1.95 9.58 -3.07
C VAL A 103 1.05 8.48 -3.62
N THR A 104 0.35 7.75 -2.75
CA THR A 104 -0.59 6.71 -3.17
C THR A 104 -1.66 7.27 -4.11
N LYS A 105 -2.32 8.36 -3.70
CA LYS A 105 -3.37 9.01 -4.50
C LYS A 105 -2.86 9.58 -5.82
N LYS A 106 -1.73 10.30 -5.80
CA LYS A 106 -1.14 10.89 -7.02
C LYS A 106 -0.81 9.83 -8.08
N ASN A 107 -0.55 8.59 -7.66
CA ASN A 107 -0.26 7.47 -8.55
C ASN A 107 -1.49 6.55 -8.78
N GLY A 108 -2.70 7.08 -8.55
CA GLY A 108 -3.98 6.44 -8.87
C GLY A 108 -4.48 5.43 -7.85
N GLY A 109 -3.80 5.27 -6.71
CA GLY A 109 -4.25 4.44 -5.59
C GLY A 109 -5.29 5.17 -4.72
N TYR A 110 -5.71 4.50 -3.65
CA TYR A 110 -6.71 5.01 -2.72
C TYR A 110 -6.10 5.26 -1.35
N ALA A 111 -6.48 6.34 -0.68
CA ALA A 111 -6.06 6.63 0.68
C ALA A 111 -7.26 6.82 1.60
N ILE A 112 -7.22 6.19 2.78
CA ILE A 112 -8.28 6.26 3.79
C ILE A 112 -7.66 6.72 5.10
N ALA A 113 -8.11 7.87 5.58
CA ALA A 113 -7.73 8.38 6.89
C ALA A 113 -8.56 7.68 7.99
N VAL A 114 -7.94 7.27 9.10
CA VAL A 114 -8.65 6.63 10.21
C VAL A 114 -8.43 7.35 11.53
N TYR A 115 -9.36 7.20 12.46
CA TYR A 115 -9.30 7.79 13.79
C TYR A 115 -9.89 6.83 14.82
N PRO A 116 -9.60 6.99 16.12
CA PRO A 116 -10.08 6.08 17.15
C PRO A 116 -11.63 5.93 17.15
N PRO A 117 -12.18 4.70 17.25
CA PRO A 117 -13.61 4.51 17.35
C PRO A 117 -14.21 5.12 18.62
N GLY A 118 -15.37 5.76 18.48
CA GLY A 118 -16.06 6.42 19.59
C GLY A 118 -15.65 7.88 19.82
N GLU A 119 -14.64 8.37 19.11
CA GLU A 119 -14.21 9.76 19.16
C GLU A 119 -14.88 10.60 18.06
N THR A 120 -14.88 11.93 18.26
CA THR A 120 -15.22 12.88 17.20
C THR A 120 -14.14 12.86 16.14
N VAL A 121 -14.50 13.23 14.90
CA VAL A 121 -13.53 13.26 13.80
C VAL A 121 -12.50 14.36 14.07
N PRO A 122 -11.20 14.05 14.22
CA PRO A 122 -10.19 15.06 14.47
C PRO A 122 -10.11 16.07 13.31
N GLU A 123 -9.83 17.34 13.61
CA GLU A 123 -9.68 18.38 12.59
C GLU A 123 -8.66 18.00 11.52
N GLU A 124 -7.55 17.38 11.94
CA GLU A 124 -6.48 16.88 11.06
C GLU A 124 -7.02 15.93 9.98
N ILE A 125 -7.90 15.00 10.36
CA ILE A 125 -8.52 14.04 9.46
C ILE A 125 -9.50 14.73 8.51
N GLN A 126 -10.22 15.75 8.99
CA GLN A 126 -11.10 16.57 8.16
C GLN A 126 -10.30 17.32 7.10
N SER A 127 -9.20 17.98 7.50
CA SER A 127 -8.28 18.68 6.59
C SER A 127 -7.67 17.75 5.55
N MET A 128 -7.25 16.55 5.94
CA MET A 128 -6.71 15.56 4.98
C MET A 128 -7.69 15.24 3.85
N VAL A 129 -8.99 15.18 4.14
CA VAL A 129 -10.02 14.91 3.13
C VAL A 129 -10.34 16.17 2.34
N ALA A 130 -10.47 17.32 3.01
CA ALA A 130 -10.72 18.62 2.37
C ALA A 130 -9.61 19.00 1.37
N ASP A 131 -8.36 18.76 1.73
CA ASP A 131 -7.17 19.02 0.90
C ASP A 131 -6.93 17.94 -0.16
N GLY A 132 -7.82 16.93 -0.26
CA GLY A 132 -7.70 15.83 -1.21
C GLY A 132 -6.53 14.88 -0.94
N ARG A 133 -5.95 14.90 0.27
CA ARG A 133 -4.86 13.99 0.70
C ARG A 133 -5.36 12.58 1.00
N ALA A 134 -6.59 12.45 1.47
CA ALA A 134 -7.32 11.18 1.61
C ALA A 134 -8.58 11.18 0.73
N ASP A 135 -9.08 10.01 0.32
CA ASP A 135 -10.36 9.87 -0.40
C ASP A 135 -11.54 9.77 0.57
N HIS A 136 -11.31 9.13 1.70
CA HIS A 136 -12.31 8.87 2.71
C HIS A 136 -11.70 8.97 4.10
N PHE A 137 -12.57 9.10 5.10
CA PHE A 137 -12.21 8.90 6.49
C PHE A 137 -13.22 7.97 7.17
N ALA A 138 -12.78 7.21 8.18
CA ALA A 138 -13.65 6.34 8.98
C ALA A 138 -13.03 6.04 10.36
N PRO A 139 -13.86 5.68 11.37
CA PRO A 139 -13.33 5.09 12.59
C PRO A 139 -12.47 3.86 12.27
N ALA A 140 -11.40 3.63 13.04
CA ALA A 140 -10.51 2.48 12.94
C ALA A 140 -11.16 1.18 13.46
N ASP A 141 -12.36 0.89 12.98
CA ASP A 141 -13.13 -0.30 13.30
C ASP A 141 -13.16 -1.25 12.10
N TYR A 142 -12.31 -2.28 12.19
CA TYR A 142 -12.07 -3.26 11.13
C TYR A 142 -13.04 -4.44 11.13
N ARG A 143 -14.05 -4.43 12.03
CA ARG A 143 -15.06 -5.49 12.08
C ARG A 143 -15.93 -5.49 10.82
N GLU A 144 -16.60 -6.61 10.57
CA GLU A 144 -17.50 -6.73 9.43
C GLU A 144 -18.62 -5.68 9.47
N ASN A 145 -19.07 -5.25 8.29
CA ASN A 145 -20.15 -4.27 8.07
C ASN A 145 -19.93 -2.86 8.64
N GLN A 146 -18.77 -2.58 9.24
CA GLN A 146 -18.40 -1.26 9.71
C GLN A 146 -18.05 -0.31 8.56
N ARG A 147 -18.05 1.00 8.85
CA ARG A 147 -17.81 2.05 7.85
C ARG A 147 -16.49 1.84 7.10
N LEU A 148 -15.40 1.58 7.83
CA LEU A 148 -14.08 1.34 7.25
C LEU A 148 -14.10 0.12 6.32
N THR A 149 -14.58 -1.03 6.81
CA THR A 149 -14.67 -2.28 6.03
C THR A 149 -15.54 -2.12 4.77
N ARG A 150 -16.63 -1.35 4.84
CA ARG A 150 -17.46 -1.04 3.66
C ARG A 150 -16.71 -0.20 2.63
N ILE A 151 -15.92 0.78 3.07
CA ILE A 151 -15.08 1.60 2.18
C ILE A 151 -14.00 0.73 1.52
N LEU A 152 -13.30 -0.10 2.31
CA LEU A 152 -12.28 -1.02 1.81
C LEU A 152 -12.85 -1.96 0.73
N HIS A 153 -13.99 -2.59 1.00
CA HIS A 153 -14.65 -3.45 0.01
C HIS A 153 -15.09 -2.71 -1.26
N ARG A 154 -15.43 -1.42 -1.18
CA ARG A 154 -15.77 -0.62 -2.38
C ARG A 154 -14.51 -0.30 -3.19
N ALA A 155 -13.43 0.14 -2.54
CA ALA A 155 -12.16 0.41 -3.21
C ALA A 155 -11.59 -0.85 -3.87
N LEU A 156 -11.59 -1.99 -3.16
CA LEU A 156 -11.16 -3.29 -3.71
C LEU A 156 -11.98 -3.69 -4.94
N ARG A 157 -13.31 -3.53 -4.92
CA ARG A 157 -14.14 -3.84 -6.09
C ARG A 157 -13.77 -2.99 -7.31
N ARG A 158 -13.44 -1.69 -7.12
CA ARG A 158 -12.96 -0.82 -8.21
C ARG A 158 -11.63 -1.30 -8.76
N ILE A 159 -10.65 -1.58 -7.89
CA ILE A 159 -9.34 -2.10 -8.28
C ILE A 159 -9.48 -3.40 -9.08
N VAL A 160 -10.29 -4.34 -8.59
CA VAL A 160 -10.53 -5.63 -9.26
C VAL A 160 -11.15 -5.41 -10.64
N ALA A 161 -12.19 -4.57 -10.74
CA ALA A 161 -12.82 -4.27 -12.02
C ALA A 161 -11.82 -3.65 -13.02
N ASP A 162 -11.01 -2.71 -12.56
CA ASP A 162 -10.01 -2.04 -13.40
C ASP A 162 -8.89 -3.00 -13.87
N ILE A 163 -8.42 -3.89 -12.99
CA ILE A 163 -7.46 -4.94 -13.36
C ILE A 163 -8.05 -5.82 -14.45
N VAL A 164 -9.28 -6.34 -14.24
CA VAL A 164 -9.94 -7.22 -15.21
C VAL A 164 -10.17 -6.53 -16.56
N TYR A 165 -10.57 -5.27 -16.54
CA TYR A 165 -10.77 -4.47 -17.76
C TYR A 165 -9.46 -4.22 -18.52
N ARG A 166 -8.38 -3.86 -17.82
CA ARG A 166 -7.07 -3.65 -18.47
C ARG A 166 -6.53 -4.94 -19.07
N THR A 167 -6.59 -6.05 -18.33
CA THR A 167 -6.11 -7.35 -18.82
C THR A 167 -6.90 -7.82 -20.05
N SER A 168 -8.22 -7.59 -20.11
CA SER A 168 -9.02 -7.93 -21.30
C SER A 168 -8.68 -7.03 -22.51
N SER A 169 -8.43 -5.74 -22.26
CA SER A 169 -7.97 -4.80 -23.28
C SER A 169 -6.59 -5.18 -23.84
N GLU A 170 -5.65 -5.56 -22.98
CA GLU A 170 -4.31 -6.03 -23.37
C GLU A 170 -4.36 -7.29 -24.23
N LYS A 171 -5.19 -8.27 -23.85
CA LYS A 171 -5.42 -9.48 -24.66
C LYS A 171 -5.94 -9.14 -26.06
N SER A 172 -6.86 -8.19 -26.15
CA SER A 172 -7.42 -7.72 -27.42
C SER A 172 -6.33 -7.07 -28.29
N ARG A 173 -5.49 -6.21 -27.70
CA ARG A 173 -4.36 -5.57 -28.41
C ARG A 173 -3.31 -6.58 -28.86
N ALA A 174 -2.98 -7.56 -28.02
CA ALA A 174 -2.04 -8.62 -28.35
C ALA A 174 -2.53 -9.48 -29.52
N TRP A 175 -3.82 -9.83 -29.54
CA TRP A 175 -4.43 -10.57 -30.65
C TRP A 175 -4.32 -9.82 -31.98
N VAL A 176 -4.60 -8.50 -31.99
CA VAL A 176 -4.47 -7.67 -33.20
C VAL A 176 -3.02 -7.62 -33.69
N ARG A 177 -2.06 -7.49 -32.76
CA ARG A 177 -0.63 -7.47 -33.07
C ARG A 177 -0.17 -8.77 -33.75
N ASN A 178 -0.56 -9.91 -33.18
CA ASN A 178 -0.19 -11.24 -33.69
C ASN A 178 -0.79 -11.54 -35.07
N LYS A 179 -2.00 -11.04 -35.35
CA LYS A 179 -2.59 -11.17 -36.70
C LYS A 179 -1.84 -10.35 -37.76
N ARG A 180 -1.30 -9.18 -37.38
CA ARG A 180 -0.53 -8.33 -38.30
C ARG A 180 0.84 -8.93 -38.62
N THR A 181 1.53 -9.50 -37.63
CA THR A 181 2.83 -10.14 -37.83
C THR A 181 2.75 -11.41 -38.68
N ASN A 182 1.66 -12.17 -38.59
CA ASN A 182 1.47 -13.37 -39.43
C ASN A 182 1.10 -13.04 -40.89
N LYS A 183 0.57 -11.85 -41.17
CA LYS A 183 0.28 -11.39 -42.54
C LYS A 183 1.48 -10.80 -43.27
N SER A 184 2.56 -10.46 -42.57
CA SER A 184 3.77 -9.88 -43.16
C SER A 184 4.85 -10.91 -43.50
N HIS A 185 4.62 -12.20 -43.18
CA HIS A 185 5.55 -13.31 -43.40
C HIS A 185 5.00 -14.40 -44.36
N GLY A 186 3.88 -14.11 -45.04
CA GLY A 186 3.29 -14.97 -46.08
C GLY A 186 2.87 -14.13 -47.27
#